data_AF-A0A2A6LSH0-F1
#
_entry.id   AF-A0A2A6LSH0-F1
#
_cell.length_a   1.000
_cell.length_b   1.000
_cell.length_c   1.000
_cell.angle_alpha   90.00
_cell.angle_beta   90.00
_cell.angle_gamma   90.00
#
_symmetry.space_group_name_H-M   'P 1'
#
loop_
_entity.id
_entity.type
_entity.pdbx_description
1 polymer ?
#
loop_
_entity_poly.entity_id
_entity_poly.type
_entity_poly.pdbx_seq_one_letter_code
_entity_poly.pdbx_strand_id
1 'polypeptide(L)'
;MTERTFTHLHMEAVACLWEAFVDANQRGWKRDPENERRDAKLEPLTDNAASLYEAWRNVGTVEMRHMAIHLADFMLKTWDALTEDEQEELVPYDWEFAPAFLAVIEWDSQGSATHPSEPREMADAVLAFQRRNK
;
A
#
# COMPACT_ATOMS: atom_id res chain seq x y z
N MET A 1 -27.39 8.89 -6.78
CA MET A 1 -26.14 9.12 -6.04
C MET A 1 -26.37 8.64 -4.63
N THR A 2 -25.81 7.49 -4.25
CA THR A 2 -25.72 7.09 -2.84
C THR A 2 -24.62 7.94 -2.21
N GLU A 3 -24.96 8.65 -1.15
CA GLU A 3 -24.03 9.51 -0.41
C GLU A 3 -23.03 8.60 0.33
N ARG A 4 -21.74 8.66 -0.03
CA ARG A 4 -20.70 7.93 0.68
C ARG A 4 -20.40 8.69 1.98
N THR A 5 -20.61 8.05 3.12
CA THR A 5 -20.26 8.61 4.43
C THR A 5 -18.91 8.07 4.86
N PHE A 6 -17.96 8.96 5.18
CA PHE A 6 -16.64 8.57 5.70
C PHE A 6 -16.60 8.79 7.21
N THR A 7 -16.11 7.81 7.96
CA THR A 7 -15.90 7.94 9.41
C THR A 7 -14.51 8.51 9.71
N HIS A 8 -14.26 8.87 10.97
CA HIS A 8 -12.93 9.26 11.43
C HIS A 8 -11.86 8.19 11.10
N LEU A 9 -12.18 6.91 11.36
CA LEU A 9 -11.29 5.78 11.05
C LEU A 9 -10.99 5.68 9.54
N HIS A 10 -11.96 5.98 8.67
CA HIS A 10 -11.68 6.01 7.24
C HIS A 10 -10.65 7.09 6.89
N MET A 11 -10.74 8.27 7.51
CA MET A 11 -9.77 9.35 7.28
C MET A 11 -8.38 8.99 7.80
N GLU A 12 -8.29 8.33 8.96
CA GLU A 12 -7.01 7.83 9.50
C GLU A 12 -6.41 6.75 8.58
N ALA A 13 -7.21 5.78 8.14
CA ALA A 13 -6.78 4.76 7.19
C ALA A 13 -6.29 5.36 5.87
N VAL A 14 -6.99 6.37 5.34
CA VAL A 14 -6.53 7.11 4.15
C VAL A 14 -5.19 7.79 4.39
N ALA A 15 -5.00 8.42 5.54
CA ALA A 15 -3.74 9.10 5.86
C ALA A 15 -2.58 8.09 5.95
N CYS A 16 -2.76 7.00 6.71
CA CYS A 16 -1.75 5.95 6.85
C CYS A 16 -1.38 5.33 5.49
N LEU A 17 -2.39 4.99 4.69
CA LEU A 17 -2.16 4.40 3.38
C LEU A 17 -1.49 5.40 2.43
N TRP A 18 -1.90 6.67 2.46
CA TRP A 18 -1.28 7.73 1.65
C TRP A 18 0.20 7.94 2.01
N GLU A 19 0.56 7.86 3.29
CA GLU A 19 1.95 7.93 3.73
C GLU A 19 2.76 6.74 3.21
N ALA A 20 2.22 5.52 3.30
CA ALA A 20 2.85 4.32 2.73
C ALA A 20 3.06 4.44 1.20
N PHE A 21 2.07 4.98 0.51
CA PHE A 21 2.11 5.30 -0.93
C PHE A 21 3.25 6.27 -1.27
N VAL A 22 3.35 7.38 -0.52
CA VAL A 22 4.39 8.39 -0.73
C VAL A 22 5.77 7.84 -0.44
N ASP A 23 5.94 7.07 0.64
CA ASP A 23 7.20 6.42 0.97
C ASP A 23 7.62 5.44 -0.14
N ALA A 24 6.71 4.57 -0.59
CA ALA A 24 6.99 3.62 -1.67
C ALA A 24 7.39 4.34 -2.96
N ASN A 25 6.68 5.40 -3.34
CA ASN A 25 7.04 6.23 -4.48
C ASN A 25 8.40 6.92 -4.29
N GLN A 26 8.71 7.43 -3.10
CA GLN A 26 10.01 8.04 -2.81
C GLN A 26 11.14 7.01 -2.89
N ARG A 27 10.91 5.78 -2.43
CA ARG A 27 11.85 4.67 -2.58
C ARG A 27 12.08 4.32 -4.05
N GLY A 28 11.03 4.31 -4.86
CA GLY A 28 11.11 4.10 -6.31
C GLY A 28 11.89 5.22 -6.99
N TRP A 29 11.56 6.47 -6.70
CA TRP A 29 12.25 7.64 -7.25
C TRP A 29 13.76 7.61 -6.96
N LYS A 30 14.17 7.25 -5.74
CA LYS A 30 15.60 7.13 -5.37
C LYS A 30 16.33 6.01 -6.12
N ARG A 31 15.62 5.04 -6.69
CA ARG A 31 16.15 3.84 -7.37
C ARG A 31 15.92 3.87 -8.88
N ASP A 32 15.19 4.85 -9.37
CA ASP A 32 14.82 4.96 -10.78
C ASP A 32 16.08 5.16 -11.65
N PRO A 33 16.35 4.28 -12.63
CA PRO A 33 17.52 4.42 -13.48
C PRO A 33 17.49 5.70 -14.34
N GLU A 34 16.31 6.24 -14.64
CA GLU A 34 16.14 7.48 -15.40
C GLU A 34 16.27 8.74 -14.53
N ASN A 35 16.29 8.60 -13.19
CA ASN A 35 16.48 9.72 -12.29
C ASN A 35 17.98 10.06 -12.13
N GLU A 36 18.37 11.24 -12.61
CA GLU A 36 19.74 11.78 -12.46
C GLU A 36 20.18 11.93 -10.99
N ARG A 37 19.22 12.02 -10.06
CA ARG A 37 19.45 12.14 -8.61
C ARG A 37 19.26 10.81 -7.87
N ARG A 38 19.23 9.68 -8.58
CA ARG A 38 19.13 8.36 -7.97
C ARG A 38 20.32 8.09 -7.05
N ASP A 39 20.11 7.27 -6.04
CA ASP A 39 21.18 6.74 -5.23
C ASP A 39 21.79 5.51 -5.93
N ALA A 40 22.99 5.69 -6.49
CA ALA A 40 23.68 4.65 -7.26
C ALA A 40 24.07 3.41 -6.43
N LYS A 41 23.90 3.44 -5.09
CA LYS A 41 24.15 2.29 -4.21
C LYS A 41 22.90 1.43 -4.00
N LEU A 42 21.72 1.93 -4.37
CA LEU A 42 20.47 1.21 -4.19
C LEU A 42 20.16 0.39 -5.44
N GLU A 43 19.84 -0.88 -5.23
CA GLU A 43 19.34 -1.74 -6.29
C GLU A 43 17.95 -1.25 -6.77
N PRO A 44 17.60 -1.47 -8.05
CA PRO A 44 16.26 -1.21 -8.56
C PRO A 44 15.18 -1.90 -7.72
N LEU A 45 13.98 -1.29 -7.68
CA LEU A 45 12.82 -1.98 -7.14
C LEU A 45 12.46 -3.19 -8.01
N THR A 46 11.89 -4.22 -7.38
CA THR A 46 11.35 -5.41 -8.05
C THR A 46 9.88 -5.60 -7.70
N ASP A 47 9.22 -6.49 -8.43
CA ASP A 47 7.88 -7.02 -8.13
C ASP A 47 6.84 -5.89 -7.92
N ASN A 48 5.95 -6.05 -6.93
CA ASN A 48 4.87 -5.12 -6.62
C ASN A 48 5.34 -3.69 -6.33
N ALA A 49 6.54 -3.54 -5.76
CA ALA A 49 7.08 -2.21 -5.48
C ALA A 49 7.50 -1.50 -6.78
N ALA A 50 8.04 -2.23 -7.75
CA ALA A 50 8.37 -1.69 -9.07
C ALA A 50 7.10 -1.32 -9.84
N SER A 51 6.10 -2.21 -9.85
CA SER A 51 4.84 -1.96 -10.56
C SER A 51 4.04 -0.80 -9.95
N LEU A 52 4.03 -0.66 -8.61
CA LEU A 52 3.46 0.51 -7.94
C LEU A 52 4.15 1.82 -8.39
N TYR A 53 5.49 1.83 -8.43
CA TYR A 53 6.24 3.02 -8.85
C TYR A 53 5.98 3.37 -10.32
N GLU A 54 5.92 2.38 -11.19
CA GLU A 54 5.56 2.56 -12.60
C GLU A 54 4.14 3.11 -12.75
N ALA A 55 3.17 2.52 -12.05
CA ALA A 55 1.79 2.96 -12.02
C ALA A 55 1.69 4.44 -11.59
N TRP A 56 2.37 4.81 -10.51
CA TRP A 56 2.41 6.18 -10.02
C TRP A 56 2.97 7.15 -11.06
N ARG A 57 4.06 6.79 -11.73
CA ARG A 57 4.66 7.61 -12.81
C ARG A 57 3.67 7.85 -13.95
N ASN A 58 2.82 6.88 -14.26
CA ASN A 58 1.89 6.94 -15.38
C ASN A 58 0.62 7.72 -15.07
N VAL A 59 0.00 7.52 -13.90
CA VAL A 59 -1.28 8.16 -13.56
C VAL A 59 -1.15 9.41 -12.69
N GLY A 60 -0.01 9.57 -12.02
CA GLY A 60 0.30 10.72 -11.18
C GLY A 60 -0.39 10.72 -9.82
N THR A 61 0.00 11.69 -9.00
CA THR A 61 -0.33 11.79 -7.57
C THR A 61 -1.83 11.91 -7.28
N VAL A 62 -2.61 12.54 -8.15
CA VAL A 62 -4.05 12.74 -7.93
C VAL A 62 -4.79 11.40 -7.97
N GLU A 63 -4.57 10.61 -9.01
CA GLU A 63 -5.20 9.30 -9.16
C GLU A 63 -4.73 8.33 -8.06
N MET A 64 -3.44 8.35 -7.71
CA MET A 64 -2.95 7.53 -6.60
C MET A 64 -3.58 7.92 -5.25
N ARG A 65 -3.93 9.20 -5.05
CA ARG A 65 -4.65 9.65 -3.85
C ARG A 65 -6.10 9.18 -3.85
N HIS A 66 -6.78 9.19 -5.00
CA HIS A 66 -8.10 8.57 -5.13
C HIS A 66 -8.05 7.07 -4.86
N MET A 67 -6.98 6.39 -5.29
CA MET A 67 -6.79 4.97 -5.01
C MET A 67 -6.59 4.70 -3.51
N ALA A 68 -5.82 5.54 -2.79
CA ALA A 68 -5.74 5.43 -1.33
C ALA A 68 -7.11 5.57 -0.66
N ILE A 69 -7.95 6.51 -1.12
CA ILE A 69 -9.34 6.65 -0.65
C ILE A 69 -10.18 5.41 -0.96
N HIS A 70 -9.99 4.82 -2.15
CA HIS A 70 -10.71 3.62 -2.56
C HIS A 70 -10.34 2.39 -1.71
N LEU A 71 -9.06 2.22 -1.41
CA LEU A 71 -8.53 1.06 -0.68
C LEU A 71 -8.72 1.15 0.84
N ALA A 72 -8.91 2.35 1.40
CA ALA A 72 -8.95 2.54 2.85
C ALA A 72 -10.04 1.72 3.58
N ASP A 73 -11.24 1.64 3.01
CA ASP A 73 -12.32 0.80 3.56
C ASP A 73 -11.93 -0.70 3.56
N PHE A 74 -11.26 -1.15 2.50
CA PHE A 74 -10.78 -2.53 2.43
C PHE A 74 -9.64 -2.78 3.42
N MET A 75 -8.70 -1.83 3.57
CA MET A 75 -7.62 -1.91 4.54
C MET A 75 -8.14 -2.02 6.00
N LEU A 76 -9.18 -1.26 6.34
CA LEU A 76 -9.86 -1.38 7.64
C LEU A 76 -10.48 -2.77 7.83
N LYS A 77 -11.22 -3.27 6.83
CA LYS A 77 -11.80 -4.61 6.88
C LYS A 77 -10.76 -5.71 6.99
N THR A 78 -9.62 -5.55 6.32
CA THR A 78 -8.48 -6.47 6.42
C THR A 78 -7.91 -6.48 7.83
N TRP A 79 -7.78 -5.31 8.47
CA TRP A 79 -7.36 -5.21 9.86
C TRP A 79 -8.33 -5.90 10.82
N ASP A 80 -9.63 -5.65 10.65
CA ASP A 80 -10.69 -6.26 11.46
C ASP A 80 -10.80 -7.79 11.27
N ALA A 81 -10.27 -8.32 10.17
CA ALA A 81 -10.24 -9.76 9.89
C ALA A 81 -9.09 -10.50 10.60
N LEU A 82 -8.11 -9.79 11.17
CA LEU A 82 -7.02 -10.34 11.96
C LEU A 82 -7.51 -10.69 13.39
N THR A 83 -6.92 -11.71 14.00
CA THR A 83 -7.07 -11.92 15.45
C THR A 83 -6.24 -10.89 16.23
N GLU A 84 -6.48 -10.75 17.53
CA GLU A 84 -5.69 -9.86 18.40
C GLU A 84 -4.18 -10.22 18.33
N ASP A 85 -3.83 -11.50 18.46
CA ASP A 85 -2.45 -11.98 18.35
C ASP A 85 -1.81 -11.63 16.99
N GLU A 86 -2.57 -11.69 15.90
CA GLU A 86 -2.09 -11.36 14.56
C GLU A 86 -1.93 -9.85 14.37
N GLN A 87 -2.81 -9.04 14.97
CA GLN A 87 -2.66 -7.58 15.00
C GLN A 87 -1.39 -7.19 15.76
N GLU A 88 -1.07 -7.86 16.87
CA GLU A 88 0.17 -7.64 17.62
C GLU A 88 1.45 -7.91 16.78
N GLU A 89 1.39 -8.78 15.76
CA GLU A 89 2.51 -8.98 14.83
C GLU A 89 2.72 -7.82 13.85
N LEU A 90 1.70 -6.97 13.68
CA LEU A 90 1.54 -5.95 12.65
C LEU A 90 1.37 -4.53 13.22
N VAL A 91 1.59 -4.33 14.51
CA VAL A 91 1.65 -3.00 15.11
C VAL A 91 3.07 -2.41 15.02
N PRO A 92 3.21 -1.09 14.79
CA PRO A 92 2.14 -0.09 14.66
C PRO A 92 1.35 -0.16 13.35
N TYR A 93 0.05 0.20 13.39
CA TYR A 93 -0.87 0.12 12.24
C TYR A 93 -0.39 0.88 10.99
N ASP A 94 0.19 2.05 11.21
CA ASP A 94 0.66 2.98 10.18
C ASP A 94 2.07 2.65 9.66
N TRP A 95 2.95 2.08 10.50
CA TRP A 95 4.35 1.79 10.14
C TRP A 95 4.60 0.35 9.70
N GLU A 96 3.80 -0.60 10.17
CA GLU A 96 3.99 -2.03 9.88
C GLU A 96 2.84 -2.52 8.99
N PHE A 97 1.59 -2.37 9.43
CA PHE A 97 0.45 -2.91 8.70
C PHE A 97 0.18 -2.20 7.37
N ALA A 98 0.02 -0.87 7.34
CA ALA A 98 -0.32 -0.16 6.10
C ALA A 98 0.71 -0.36 4.97
N PRO A 99 2.04 -0.30 5.23
CA PRO A 99 3.05 -0.62 4.22
C PRO A 99 3.01 -2.09 3.76
N ALA A 100 2.79 -3.04 4.67
CA ALA A 100 2.67 -4.46 4.33
C ALA A 100 1.40 -4.76 3.51
N PHE A 101 0.28 -4.11 3.85
CA PHE A 101 -0.96 -4.14 3.09
C PHE A 101 -0.74 -3.61 1.66
N LEU A 102 -0.05 -2.49 1.51
CA LEU A 102 0.26 -1.93 0.19
C LEU A 102 1.21 -2.84 -0.62
N ALA A 103 2.18 -3.48 0.04
CA ALA A 103 3.19 -4.31 -0.62
C ALA A 103 2.63 -5.59 -1.25
N VAL A 104 1.50 -6.11 -0.76
CA VAL A 104 0.87 -7.32 -1.33
C VAL A 104 -0.07 -7.01 -2.50
N ILE A 105 -0.33 -5.74 -2.80
CA ILE A 105 -1.15 -5.32 -3.94
C ILE A 105 -0.32 -5.34 -5.22
N GLU A 106 -0.85 -5.98 -6.26
CA GLU A 106 -0.31 -5.91 -7.62
C GLU A 106 -0.88 -4.70 -8.35
N TRP A 107 -0.03 -4.04 -9.13
CA TRP A 107 -0.37 -2.81 -9.85
C TRP A 107 -0.23 -3.01 -11.35
N ASP A 108 -1.22 -2.58 -12.12
CA ASP A 108 -1.06 -2.41 -13.56
C ASP A 108 -0.46 -1.03 -13.88
N SER A 109 -0.04 -0.85 -15.14
CA SER A 109 0.56 0.42 -15.60
C SER A 109 -0.42 1.60 -15.61
N GLN A 110 -1.72 1.36 -15.40
CA GLN A 110 -2.79 2.36 -15.36
C GLN A 110 -3.27 2.66 -13.94
N GLY A 111 -2.53 2.23 -12.91
CA GLY A 111 -2.87 2.52 -11.52
C GLY A 111 -4.01 1.69 -10.96
N SER A 112 -4.43 0.61 -11.62
CA SER A 112 -5.41 -0.32 -11.05
C SER A 112 -4.73 -1.28 -10.08
N ALA A 113 -5.40 -1.53 -8.96
CA ALA A 113 -4.97 -2.46 -7.93
C ALA A 113 -5.61 -3.84 -8.14
N THR A 114 -4.81 -4.89 -8.08
CA THR A 114 -5.26 -6.29 -8.03
C THR A 114 -4.79 -6.90 -6.70
N HIS A 115 -5.72 -7.47 -5.95
CA HIS A 115 -5.48 -8.06 -4.63
C HIS A 115 -6.56 -9.09 -4.31
N PRO A 116 -6.38 -9.98 -3.32
CA PRO A 116 -7.47 -10.82 -2.82
C PRO A 116 -8.68 -9.97 -2.45
N SER A 117 -9.88 -10.38 -2.87
CA SER A 117 -11.10 -9.62 -2.63
C SER A 117 -11.68 -9.83 -1.23
N GLU A 118 -11.33 -10.93 -0.57
CA GLU A 118 -11.79 -11.23 0.77
C GLU A 118 -10.83 -10.67 1.83
N PRO A 119 -11.33 -9.89 2.83
CA PRO A 119 -10.47 -9.26 3.82
C PRO A 119 -9.55 -10.23 4.56
N ARG A 120 -10.01 -11.45 4.85
CA ARG A 120 -9.20 -12.48 5.52
C ARG A 120 -8.07 -13.03 4.64
N GLU A 121 -8.34 -13.25 3.36
CA GLU A 121 -7.30 -13.70 2.41
C GLU A 121 -6.23 -12.62 2.24
N MET A 122 -6.65 -11.36 2.19
CA MET A 122 -5.73 -10.22 2.20
C MET A 122 -4.90 -10.20 3.50
N ALA A 123 -5.54 -10.39 4.66
CA ALA A 123 -4.86 -10.43 5.96
C ALA A 123 -3.79 -11.55 6.01
N ASP A 124 -4.11 -12.75 5.51
CA ASP A 124 -3.16 -13.86 5.39
C ASP A 124 -1.97 -13.49 4.49
N ALA A 125 -2.22 -12.79 3.37
CA ALA A 125 -1.16 -12.31 2.48
C ALA A 125 -0.28 -11.27 3.17
N VAL A 126 -0.87 -10.31 3.91
CA VAL A 126 -0.13 -9.30 4.70
C VAL A 126 0.76 -9.97 5.74
N LEU A 127 0.23 -10.91 6.52
CA LEU A 127 1.00 -11.67 7.52
C LEU A 127 2.13 -12.47 6.86
N ALA A 128 1.85 -13.14 5.75
CA ALA A 128 2.86 -13.89 5.01
C ALA A 128 3.96 -12.97 4.47
N PHE A 129 3.62 -11.76 4.01
CA PHE A 129 4.60 -10.75 3.64
C PHE A 129 5.43 -10.30 4.84
N GLN A 130 4.78 -9.92 5.95
CA GLN A 130 5.45 -9.43 7.14
C GLN A 130 6.43 -10.47 7.71
N ARG A 131 6.01 -11.73 7.83
CA ARG A 131 6.84 -12.83 8.36
C ARG A 131 8.02 -13.18 7.46
N ARG A 132 7.96 -12.89 6.15
CA ARG A 132 9.07 -13.09 5.22
C ARG A 132 10.12 -11.97 5.28
N ASN A 133 9.75 -10.79 5.78
CA ASN A 133 10.59 -9.58 5.76
C ASN A 133 11.07 -9.14 7.16
N LYS A 134 10.73 -9.89 8.23
CA LYS A 134 11.37 -9.80 9.55
C LYS A 134 12.67 -10.59 9.56
#